data_AF-A0A6L7SVX5-F1
#
_entry.id   AF-A0A6L7SVX5-F1
#
_cell.length_a   1.000
_cell.length_b   1.000
_cell.length_c   1.000
_cell.angle_alpha   90.00
_cell.angle_beta   90.00
_cell.angle_gamma   90.00
#
_symmetry.space_group_name_H-M   'P 1'
#
loop_
_entity.id
_entity.type
_entity.pdbx_description
1 polymer ?
#
loop_
_entity_poly.entity_id
_entity_poly.type
_entity_poly.pdbx_seq_one_letter_code
_entity_poly.pdbx_strand_id
1 'polypeptide(L)' 'MYSIFKSAKMPDPDRALPDRKQSIEVVDRHFVSGNPIKGPFAPHMETAQFGLGCFWGAERKFWTIKGVYT' A
#
# COMPACT_ATOMS: atom_id res chain seq x y z
N MET A 1 2.96 2.30 31.63
CA MET A 1 2.63 3.68 31.22
C MET A 1 3.24 3.92 29.83
N TYR A 2 2.45 3.74 28.77
CA TYR A 2 2.93 3.98 27.39
C TYR A 2 2.98 5.48 27.14
N SER A 3 4.20 6.03 27.01
CA SER A 3 4.42 7.45 26.74
C SER A 3 3.93 7.81 25.34
N ILE A 4 3.00 8.75 25.29
CA ILE A 4 2.41 9.38 24.09
C ILE A 4 3.43 10.19 23.28
N PHE A 5 4.66 10.36 23.76
CA PHE A 5 5.70 11.21 23.17
C PHE A 5 6.93 10.45 22.69
N LYS A 6 6.88 9.12 22.57
CA LYS A 6 8.00 8.35 22.02
C LYS A 6 8.03 8.53 20.50
N SER A 7 9.06 9.19 19.98
CA SER A 7 9.33 9.22 18.53
C SER A 7 9.35 7.78 18.00
N ALA A 8 8.54 7.52 16.98
CA ALA A 8 8.41 6.20 16.37
C ALA A 8 9.73 5.85 15.66
N LYS A 9 10.65 5.22 16.38
CA LYS A 9 11.83 4.60 15.78
C LYS A 9 11.41 3.28 15.15
N MET A 10 11.99 2.97 13.99
CA MET A 10 11.86 1.65 13.39
C MET A 10 12.28 0.58 14.41
N PRO A 11 11.54 -0.54 14.54
CA PRO A 11 11.91 -1.62 15.45
C PRO A 11 13.23 -2.28 15.02
N ASP A 12 14.00 -2.75 15.99
CA ASP A 12 15.13 -3.64 15.74
C ASP A 12 14.63 -4.96 15.10
N PRO A 13 15.42 -5.62 14.23
CA PRO A 13 15.01 -6.86 13.55
C PRO A 13 14.48 -7.95 14.50
N ASP A 14 15.13 -8.13 15.66
CA ASP A 14 14.76 -9.15 16.65
C ASP A 14 13.50 -8.80 17.45
N ARG A 15 12.99 -7.57 17.31
CA ARG A 15 11.79 -7.05 18.00
C ARG A 15 10.62 -6.83 17.06
N ALA A 16 10.81 -7.05 15.76
CA ALA A 16 9.72 -7.02 14.79
C ALA A 16 8.71 -8.12 15.13
N LEU A 17 7.43 -7.86 14.89
CA LEU A 17 6.41 -8.88 15.06
C LEU A 17 6.69 -10.04 14.09
N PRO A 18 6.47 -11.30 14.51
CA PRO A 18 6.62 -12.44 13.62
C PRO A 18 5.66 -12.31 12.45
N ASP A 19 6.14 -12.65 11.26
CA ASP A 19 5.33 -12.60 10.05
C ASP A 19 4.26 -13.72 10.06
N ARG A 20 3.22 -13.53 9.26
CA ARG A 20 2.21 -14.56 8.99
C ARG A 20 2.51 -15.26 7.67
N LYS A 21 2.31 -16.57 7.63
CA LYS A 21 2.55 -17.36 6.41
C LYS A 21 1.56 -17.05 5.28
N GLN A 22 0.35 -16.63 5.63
CA GLN A 22 -0.75 -16.44 4.68
C GLN A 22 -0.87 -14.96 4.30
N SER A 23 -0.91 -14.65 3.00
CA SER A 23 -1.11 -13.29 2.49
C SER A 23 -2.49 -12.74 2.85
N ILE A 24 -2.69 -11.41 2.76
CA ILE A 24 -4.03 -10.82 2.94
C ILE A 24 -4.75 -11.09 1.63
N GLU A 25 -5.96 -11.65 1.72
CA GLU A 25 -6.85 -11.70 0.57
C GLU A 25 -7.37 -10.30 0.30
N VAL A 26 -7.27 -9.88 -0.97
CA VAL A 26 -7.82 -8.62 -1.46
C VAL A 26 -8.68 -8.91 -2.67
N VAL A 27 -9.66 -8.05 -2.91
CA VAL A 27 -10.47 -8.09 -4.12
C VAL A 27 -9.58 -7.96 -5.36
N ASP A 28 -9.97 -8.60 -6.46
CA ASP A 28 -9.15 -8.60 -7.68
C ASP A 28 -9.21 -7.27 -8.45
N ARG A 29 -10.32 -6.55 -8.32
CA ARG A 29 -10.61 -5.34 -9.10
C ARG A 29 -10.61 -4.08 -8.26
N HIS A 30 -10.05 -3.03 -8.86
CA HIS A 30 -10.00 -1.71 -8.28
C HIS A 30 -11.41 -1.12 -8.23
N PHE A 31 -11.78 -0.58 -7.07
CA PHE A 31 -13.15 -0.13 -6.85
C PHE A 31 -13.58 1.01 -7.78
N VAL A 32 -12.65 1.91 -8.16
CA VAL A 32 -12.97 3.08 -8.99
C VAL A 32 -12.78 2.82 -10.48
N SER A 33 -11.67 2.21 -10.88
CA SER A 33 -11.33 1.99 -12.30
C SER A 33 -11.85 0.66 -12.85
N GLY A 34 -12.20 -0.30 -11.98
CA GLY A 34 -12.63 -1.64 -12.38
C GLY A 34 -11.53 -2.53 -12.95
N ASN A 35 -10.30 -2.01 -13.04
CA ASN A 35 -9.11 -2.69 -13.53
C ASN A 35 -8.53 -3.65 -12.48
N PRO A 36 -7.74 -4.67 -12.87
CA PRO A 36 -7.06 -5.54 -11.92
C PRO A 36 -6.10 -4.75 -11.00
N ILE A 37 -6.13 -4.98 -9.69
CA ILE A 37 -5.17 -4.38 -8.73
C ILE A 37 -3.90 -5.24 -8.57
N LYS A 38 -3.96 -6.49 -9.02
CA LYS A 38 -2.83 -7.42 -9.01
C LYS A 38 -2.38 -7.68 -10.43
N GLY A 39 -1.07 -7.83 -10.58
CA GLY A 39 -0.47 -8.22 -11.84
C GLY A 39 -0.89 -9.64 -12.29
N PRO A 40 -0.52 -10.02 -13.52
CA PRO A 40 0.42 -9.32 -14.38
C PRO A 40 -0.19 -8.07 -15.04
N PHE A 41 0.51 -6.94 -14.94
CA PHE A 41 0.17 -5.72 -15.69
C PHE A 41 0.73 -5.78 -17.11
N ALA A 42 0.22 -4.95 -18.01
CA ALA A 42 0.71 -4.91 -19.38
C ALA A 42 2.18 -4.47 -19.44
N PRO A 43 3.00 -4.96 -20.41
CA PRO A 43 4.45 -4.70 -20.43
C PRO A 43 4.88 -3.23 -20.51
N HIS A 44 3.99 -2.35 -20.98
CA HIS A 44 4.25 -0.91 -21.09
C HIS A 44 3.88 -0.13 -19.83
N MET A 45 3.42 -0.80 -18.77
CA MET A 45 3.04 -0.19 -17.50
C MET A 45 4.19 -0.29 -16.50
N GLU A 46 4.29 0.71 -15.63
CA GLU A 46 5.26 0.76 -14.54
C GLU A 46 4.56 0.88 -13.18
N THR A 47 5.22 0.41 -12.12
CA THR A 47 4.72 0.50 -10.73
C THR A 47 5.55 1.49 -9.94
N ALA A 48 4.89 2.42 -9.26
CA ALA A 48 5.51 3.39 -8.36
C ALA A 48 5.00 3.21 -6.92
N GLN A 49 5.88 3.39 -5.93
CA GLN A 49 5.55 3.25 -4.50
C GLN A 49 5.89 4.55 -3.75
N PHE A 50 4.92 5.11 -3.03
CA PHE A 50 5.05 6.38 -2.31
C PHE A 50 4.66 6.24 -0.84
N GLY A 51 5.46 6.84 0.06
CA GLY A 51 5.15 6.95 1.49
C GLY A 51 4.66 8.36 1.84
N LEU A 52 3.33 8.56 1.88
CA LEU A 52 2.72 9.89 2.06
C LEU A 52 1.86 10.01 3.35
N GLY A 53 2.09 9.13 4.33
CA GLY A 53 1.30 9.08 5.57
C GLY A 53 0.07 8.17 5.43
N CYS A 54 -1.13 8.67 5.77
CA CYS A 54 -2.35 7.87 5.71
C CYS A 54 -2.67 7.46 4.25
N PHE A 55 -2.64 6.16 3.97
CA PHE A 55 -2.80 5.65 2.61
C PHE A 55 -4.18 5.95 2.01
N TRP A 56 -5.27 6.00 2.79
CA TRP A 56 -6.61 6.32 2.26
C TRP A 56 -6.67 7.68 1.54
N GLY A 57 -6.02 8.70 2.11
CA GLY A 57 -5.98 10.03 1.50
C GLY A 57 -5.06 10.07 0.29
N ALA A 58 -3.92 9.39 0.39
CA ALA A 58 -2.91 9.34 -0.65
C ALA A 58 -3.42 8.59 -1.90
N GLU A 59 -3.93 7.38 -1.74
CA GLU A 59 -4.38 6.50 -2.83
C GLU A 59 -5.48 7.17 -3.66
N ARG A 60 -6.48 7.76 -2.99
CA ARG A 60 -7.59 8.49 -3.64
C ARG A 60 -7.12 9.62 -4.55
N LYS A 61 -5.96 10.23 -4.25
CA LYS A 61 -5.41 11.31 -5.10
C LYS A 61 -4.83 10.79 -6.40
N PHE A 62 -4.39 9.53 -6.46
CA PHE A 62 -3.84 8.93 -7.67
C PHE A 62 -4.90 8.34 -8.60
N TRP A 63 -5.99 7.79 -8.06
CA TRP A 63 -7.04 7.11 -8.84
C TRP A 63 -7.66 7.96 -9.96
N THR A 64 -7.71 9.28 -9.80
CA THR A 64 -8.31 10.20 -10.77
C THR A 64 -7.29 10.82 -11.74
N ILE A 65 -6.00 10.53 -11.58
CA ILE A 65 -4.94 11.11 -12.42
C ILE A 65 -4.95 10.38 -13.76
N LYS A 66 -5.00 11.14 -14.86
CA LYS A 66 -4.89 10.58 -16.21
C LYS A 66 -3.54 9.87 -16.37
N GLY A 67 -3.59 8.60 -16.73
CA GLY A 67 -2.41 7.73 -16.89
C GLY A 67 -2.16 6.78 -15.73
N VAL A 68 -2.89 6.91 -14.61
CA VAL A 68 -2.89 5.90 -13.54
C VAL A 68 -3.90 4.81 -13.89
N TYR A 69 -3.42 3.56 -13.93
CA TYR A 69 -4.23 2.41 -14.37
C TYR A 69 -5.11 1.84 -13.26
N THR A 70 -4.53 1.62 -12.09
CA THR A 70 -5.17 1.10 -10.88
C THR A 70 -4.66 1.81 -9.65
#